data_AF-A0A937BW59-F1
#
_entry.id   AF-A0A937BW59-F1
#
_cell.length_a   1.000
_cell.length_b   1.000
_cell.length_c   1.000
_cell.angle_alpha   90.00
_cell.angle_beta   90.00
_cell.angle_gamma   90.00
#
_symmetry.space_group_name_H-M   'P 1'
#
loop_
_entity.id
_entity.type
_entity.pdbx_description
1 polymer ?
#
loop_
_entity_poly.entity_id
_entity_poly.type
_entity_poly.pdbx_seq_one_letter_code
_entity_poly.pdbx_strand_id
1 'polypeptide(L)'
;MRINLLKLSVMAAVVTGSLTNCTDTAEKKVDKAEEKVEEAKKDVVDAKKDLEQAKADSVTDYAKFKMEMDLQLKANEAKIVELREKLKMEKKETRDKYDKQMADLEAQNAKLTKRMNEYKEGTKEKWEDFKTSFNKDLADLGKSITALAEKNMKK
;
A
#
# COMPACT_ATOMS: atom_id res chain seq x y z
N MET A 1 -30.11 -10.73 -22.07
CA MET A 1 -30.38 -9.49 -22.83
C MET A 1 -31.66 -8.89 -22.26
N ARG A 2 -31.71 -7.67 -21.75
CA ARG A 2 -31.23 -6.42 -22.33
C ARG A 2 -30.51 -5.57 -21.28
N ILE A 3 -29.33 -5.09 -21.64
CA ILE A 3 -28.56 -4.08 -20.91
C ILE A 3 -29.09 -2.73 -21.40
N ASN A 4 -29.63 -1.92 -20.50
CA ASN A 4 -30.11 -0.59 -20.86
C ASN A 4 -28.93 0.36 -21.07
N LEU A 5 -28.80 0.78 -22.32
CA LEU A 5 -27.98 1.87 -22.82
C LEU A 5 -28.51 3.21 -22.29
N LEU A 6 -27.68 3.94 -21.56
CA LEU A 6 -27.76 5.40 -21.51
C LEU A 6 -26.44 5.96 -22.02
N LYS A 7 -26.43 6.22 -23.32
CA LYS A 7 -25.47 7.12 -23.96
C LYS A 7 -25.79 8.52 -23.47
N LEU A 8 -24.88 9.17 -22.75
CA LEU A 8 -24.97 10.61 -22.54
C LEU A 8 -23.81 11.30 -23.25
N SER A 9 -24.22 12.28 -24.05
CA SER A 9 -23.48 12.97 -25.09
C SER A 9 -22.20 13.64 -24.62
N VAL A 10 -21.17 13.56 -25.46
CA VAL A 10 -20.03 14.48 -25.47
C VAL A 10 -20.53 15.89 -25.74
N MET A 11 -20.13 16.85 -24.91
CA MET A 11 -20.08 18.26 -25.29
C MET A 11 -18.66 18.74 -25.01
N ALA A 12 -17.87 18.82 -26.08
CA ALA A 12 -16.58 19.46 -26.06
C ALA A 12 -16.81 20.98 -26.01
N ALA A 13 -16.32 21.62 -24.95
CA ALA A 13 -16.15 23.06 -24.90
C ALA A 13 -14.65 23.32 -24.73
N VAL A 14 -13.99 23.67 -25.83
CA VAL A 14 -12.65 24.28 -25.83
C VAL A 14 -12.83 25.73 -25.38
N VAL A 15 -12.29 26.07 -24.21
CA VAL A 15 -12.08 27.47 -23.82
C VAL A 15 -10.58 27.68 -23.70
N THR A 16 -10.01 28.29 -24.73
CA THR A 16 -8.71 28.96 -24.66
C THR A 16 -8.85 30.24 -23.84
N GLY A 17 -8.05 30.40 -22.78
CA GLY A 17 -7.98 31.61 -21.96
C GLY A 17 -6.75 31.57 -21.05
N SER A 18 -5.95 32.62 -21.15
CA SER A 18 -4.56 32.78 -20.72
C SER A 18 -4.28 32.71 -19.21
N LEU A 19 -3.05 32.30 -18.90
CA LEU A 19 -2.16 32.68 -17.78
C LEU A 19 -2.81 33.34 -16.53
N THR A 20 -2.79 32.66 -15.39
CA THR A 20 -2.02 33.01 -14.17
C THR A 20 -2.52 32.23 -12.95
N ASN A 21 -1.56 31.95 -12.07
CA ASN A 21 -1.70 31.49 -10.68
C ASN A 21 -1.85 29.98 -10.42
N CYS A 22 -0.71 29.36 -10.08
CA CYS A 22 -0.60 28.16 -9.26
C CYS A 22 -1.24 28.41 -7.88
N THR A 23 -2.16 27.54 -7.42
CA THR A 23 -2.23 26.99 -6.04
C THR A 23 -3.43 26.08 -5.75
N ASP A 24 -4.45 25.98 -6.60
CA ASP A 24 -5.67 25.20 -6.25
C ASP A 24 -5.59 23.67 -6.45
N THR A 25 -4.45 23.14 -6.92
CA THR A 25 -4.31 21.70 -7.22
C THR A 25 -3.45 20.94 -6.21
N ALA A 26 -2.77 21.64 -5.29
CA ALA A 26 -1.97 21.00 -4.25
C ALA A 26 -2.86 20.55 -3.08
N GLU A 27 -3.71 21.44 -2.56
CA GLU A 27 -4.59 21.17 -1.41
C GLU A 27 -5.57 20.02 -1.70
N LYS A 28 -6.32 20.08 -2.81
CA LYS A 28 -7.24 18.98 -3.20
C LYS A 28 -6.56 17.63 -3.45
N LYS A 29 -5.28 17.61 -3.78
CA LYS A 29 -4.51 16.35 -3.94
C LYS A 29 -4.01 15.82 -2.62
N VAL A 30 -3.66 16.71 -1.68
CA VAL A 30 -3.31 16.38 -0.30
C VAL A 30 -4.54 15.80 0.42
N ASP A 31 -5.70 16.44 0.31
CA ASP A 31 -6.94 15.95 0.97
C ASP A 31 -7.32 14.52 0.52
N LYS A 32 -7.26 14.24 -0.79
CA LYS A 32 -7.55 12.91 -1.35
C LYS A 32 -6.49 11.87 -1.01
N ALA A 33 -5.26 12.31 -0.76
CA ALA A 33 -4.16 11.46 -0.36
C ALA A 33 -4.24 11.11 1.14
N GLU A 34 -4.58 12.09 1.97
CA GLU A 34 -4.87 11.90 3.39
C GLU A 34 -6.06 10.95 3.59
N GLU A 35 -7.13 11.11 2.82
CA GLU A 35 -8.30 10.22 2.84
C GLU A 35 -7.92 8.76 2.56
N LYS A 36 -7.07 8.50 1.56
CA LYS A 36 -6.62 7.14 1.22
C LYS A 36 -5.72 6.53 2.30
N VAL A 37 -4.88 7.35 2.93
CA VAL A 37 -4.02 6.89 4.02
C VAL A 37 -4.87 6.56 5.25
N GLU A 38 -5.87 7.37 5.55
CA GLU A 38 -6.80 7.12 6.66
C GLU A 38 -7.70 5.91 6.39
N GLU A 39 -8.18 5.72 5.16
CA GLU A 39 -8.93 4.53 4.75
C GLU A 39 -8.06 3.27 4.89
N ALA A 40 -6.81 3.30 4.41
CA ALA A 40 -5.89 2.17 4.55
C ALA A 40 -5.54 1.86 6.01
N LYS A 41 -5.38 2.88 6.87
CA LYS A 41 -5.18 2.69 8.32
C LYS A 41 -6.41 2.08 8.97
N LYS A 42 -7.61 2.55 8.61
CA LYS A 42 -8.87 2.02 9.11
C LYS A 42 -9.06 0.57 8.70
N ASP A 43 -8.78 0.22 7.45
CA ASP A 43 -8.82 -1.18 6.96
C ASP A 43 -7.86 -2.09 7.74
N VAL A 44 -6.70 -1.58 8.13
CA VAL A 44 -5.75 -2.32 8.98
C VAL A 44 -6.29 -2.50 10.39
N VAL A 45 -6.93 -1.47 10.97
CA VAL A 45 -7.53 -1.53 12.31
C VAL A 45 -8.73 -2.47 12.34
N ASP A 46 -9.64 -2.36 11.37
CA ASP A 46 -10.84 -3.19 11.26
C ASP A 46 -10.44 -4.66 11.01
N ALA A 47 -9.48 -4.92 10.12
CA ALA A 47 -8.97 -6.27 9.91
C ALA A 47 -8.28 -6.87 11.16
N LYS A 48 -7.63 -6.04 12.01
CA LYS A 48 -7.09 -6.48 13.31
C LYS A 48 -8.19 -6.81 14.30
N LYS A 49 -9.26 -6.03 14.34
CA LYS A 49 -10.39 -6.25 15.23
C LYS A 49 -11.15 -7.52 14.84
N ASP A 50 -11.40 -7.69 13.54
CA ASP A 50 -12.01 -8.90 12.99
C ASP A 50 -11.11 -10.13 13.25
N LEU A 51 -9.78 -9.97 13.21
CA LEU A 51 -8.83 -11.00 13.62
C LEU A 51 -9.00 -11.40 15.09
N GLU A 52 -8.99 -10.44 16.01
CA GLU A 52 -9.15 -10.74 17.44
C GLU A 52 -10.52 -11.38 17.74
N GLN A 53 -11.58 -11.00 17.01
CA GLN A 53 -12.91 -11.63 17.13
C GLN A 53 -12.99 -13.02 16.47
N ALA A 54 -12.24 -13.26 15.39
CA ALA A 54 -12.27 -14.51 14.63
C ALA A 54 -11.28 -15.58 15.14
N LYS A 55 -10.49 -15.29 16.19
CA LYS A 55 -9.67 -16.28 16.92
C LYS A 55 -10.53 -17.29 17.71
N ALA A 56 -11.51 -17.91 17.04
CA ALA A 56 -12.17 -19.12 17.47
C ALA A 56 -11.21 -20.31 17.33
N ASP A 57 -11.38 -21.33 18.15
CA ASP A 57 -10.54 -22.55 18.24
C ASP A 57 -10.43 -23.37 16.93
N SER A 58 -11.07 -22.93 15.85
CA SER A 58 -11.22 -23.58 14.54
C SER A 58 -10.22 -23.12 13.46
N VAL A 59 -9.50 -22.00 13.66
CA VAL A 59 -8.61 -21.45 12.61
C VAL A 59 -7.29 -22.22 12.54
N THR A 60 -6.94 -22.75 11.36
CA THR A 60 -5.69 -23.47 11.10
C THR A 60 -4.46 -22.57 11.27
N ASP A 61 -3.28 -23.16 11.56
CA ASP A 61 -2.01 -22.43 11.66
C ASP A 61 -1.73 -21.58 10.41
N TYR A 62 -2.04 -22.12 9.22
CA TYR A 62 -1.93 -21.40 7.96
C TYR A 62 -2.84 -20.17 7.90
N ALA A 63 -4.13 -20.32 8.24
CA ALA A 63 -5.08 -19.21 8.17
C ALA A 63 -4.70 -18.09 9.15
N LYS A 64 -4.23 -18.42 10.37
CA LYS A 64 -3.71 -17.45 11.33
C LYS A 64 -2.50 -16.71 10.76
N PHE A 65 -1.51 -17.45 10.27
CA PHE A 65 -0.30 -16.88 9.68
C PHE A 65 -0.62 -15.96 8.49
N LYS A 66 -1.48 -16.40 7.57
CA LYS A 66 -1.90 -15.60 6.41
C LYS A 66 -2.50 -14.27 6.85
N MET A 67 -3.41 -14.31 7.82
CA MET A 67 -4.05 -13.11 8.35
C MET A 67 -3.06 -12.13 8.96
N GLU A 68 -2.14 -12.62 9.80
CA GLU A 68 -1.11 -11.80 10.44
C GLU A 68 -0.18 -11.15 9.40
N MET A 69 0.22 -11.91 8.38
CA MET A 69 1.09 -11.41 7.32
C MET A 69 0.37 -10.40 6.41
N ASP A 70 -0.90 -10.65 6.06
CA ASP A 70 -1.71 -9.73 5.26
C ASP A 70 -1.87 -8.38 5.99
N LEU A 71 -2.07 -8.41 7.31
CA LEU A 71 -2.14 -7.19 8.13
C LEU A 71 -0.84 -6.39 8.11
N GLN A 72 0.30 -7.07 8.23
CA GLN A 72 1.61 -6.41 8.17
C GLN A 72 1.91 -5.86 6.78
N LEU A 73 1.53 -6.57 5.71
CA LEU A 73 1.69 -6.11 4.32
C LEU A 73 0.82 -4.90 4.01
N LYS A 74 -0.44 -4.86 4.49
CA LYS A 74 -1.31 -3.68 4.38
C LYS A 74 -0.74 -2.49 5.15
N ALA A 75 -0.21 -2.71 6.34
CA ALA A 75 0.44 -1.65 7.11
C ALA A 75 1.69 -1.10 6.41
N ASN A 76 2.46 -1.95 5.73
CA ASN A 76 3.59 -1.54 4.92
C ASN A 76 3.15 -0.75 3.68
N GLU A 77 2.08 -1.19 3.00
CA GLU A 77 1.48 -0.48 1.88
C GLU A 77 1.06 0.95 2.27
N ALA A 78 0.33 1.10 3.39
CA ALA A 78 -0.07 2.40 3.89
C ALA A 78 1.13 3.33 4.14
N LYS A 79 2.21 2.82 4.75
CA LYS A 79 3.45 3.58 4.96
C LYS A 79 4.13 3.98 3.65
N ILE A 80 4.16 3.07 2.67
CA ILE A 80 4.74 3.34 1.34
C ILE A 80 3.94 4.46 0.65
N VAL A 81 2.61 4.40 0.69
CA VAL A 81 1.74 5.46 0.14
C VAL A 81 2.03 6.79 0.83
N GLU A 82 2.06 6.83 2.17
CA GLU A 82 2.37 8.04 2.93
C GLU A 82 3.75 8.62 2.55
N LEU A 83 4.78 7.78 2.42
CA LEU A 83 6.10 8.20 1.98
C LEU A 83 6.11 8.76 0.56
N ARG A 84 5.33 8.17 -0.35
CA ARG A 84 5.21 8.67 -1.73
C ARG A 84 4.58 10.05 -1.77
N GLU A 85 3.56 10.30 -0.95
CA GLU A 85 2.93 11.61 -0.85
C GLU A 85 3.88 12.66 -0.25
N LYS A 86 4.61 12.30 0.81
CA LYS A 86 5.66 13.17 1.36
C LYS A 86 6.73 13.51 0.32
N LEU A 87 7.18 12.53 -0.46
CA LEU A 87 8.15 12.77 -1.53
C LEU A 87 7.62 13.71 -2.61
N LYS A 88 6.32 13.69 -2.96
CA LYS A 88 5.78 14.64 -3.95
C LYS A 88 5.93 16.11 -3.51
N MET A 89 5.93 16.38 -2.21
CA MET A 89 6.13 17.70 -1.63
C MET A 89 7.61 18.14 -1.59
N GLU A 90 8.55 17.21 -1.83
CA GLU A 90 9.98 17.49 -1.83
C GLU A 90 10.48 18.15 -3.12
N LYS A 91 11.69 18.72 -3.08
CA LYS A 91 12.37 19.24 -4.27
C LYS A 91 12.62 18.12 -5.29
N LYS A 92 12.65 18.46 -6.59
CA LYS A 92 12.84 17.50 -7.68
C LYS A 92 14.05 16.58 -7.48
N GLU A 93 15.18 17.12 -7.04
CA GLU A 93 16.40 16.35 -6.78
C GLU A 93 16.18 15.25 -5.73
N THR A 94 15.52 15.57 -4.62
CA THR A 94 15.16 14.60 -3.57
C THR A 94 14.21 13.53 -4.10
N ARG A 95 13.23 13.91 -4.93
CA ARG A 95 12.31 12.96 -5.56
C ARG A 95 13.04 11.99 -6.47
N ASP A 96 13.84 12.50 -7.39
CA ASP A 96 14.59 11.70 -8.35
C ASP A 96 15.56 10.74 -7.62
N LYS A 97 16.15 11.19 -6.50
CA LYS A 97 17.03 10.37 -5.66
C LYS A 97 16.32 9.17 -5.04
N TYR A 98 15.07 9.32 -4.62
CA TYR A 98 14.34 8.30 -3.87
C TYR A 98 13.29 7.54 -4.68
N ASP A 99 12.98 7.98 -5.91
CA ASP A 99 11.94 7.35 -6.75
C ASP A 99 12.22 5.87 -7.03
N LYS A 100 13.48 5.51 -7.30
CA LYS A 100 13.87 4.10 -7.48
C LYS A 100 13.63 3.28 -6.21
N GLN A 101 14.01 3.82 -5.05
CA GLN A 101 13.82 3.13 -3.78
C GLN A 101 12.33 2.95 -3.46
N MET A 102 11.50 3.94 -3.77
CA MET A 102 10.04 3.81 -3.64
C MET A 102 9.47 2.70 -4.52
N ALA A 103 9.86 2.65 -5.80
CA ALA A 103 9.41 1.60 -6.71
C ALA A 103 9.86 0.20 -6.24
N ASP A 104 11.08 0.09 -5.71
CA ASP A 104 11.58 -1.18 -5.17
C ASP A 104 10.77 -1.63 -3.94
N LEU A 105 10.37 -0.72 -3.05
CA LEU A 105 9.53 -1.02 -1.89
C LEU A 105 8.13 -1.48 -2.30
N GLU A 106 7.50 -0.78 -3.26
CA GLU A 106 6.18 -1.15 -3.81
C GLU A 106 6.22 -2.55 -4.45
N ALA A 107 7.25 -2.81 -5.26
CA ALA A 107 7.43 -4.11 -5.91
C ALA A 107 7.68 -5.25 -4.90
N GLN A 108 8.47 -5.01 -3.86
CA GLN A 108 8.72 -6.00 -2.81
C GLN A 108 7.46 -6.31 -1.99
N ASN A 109 6.67 -5.29 -1.63
CA ASN A 109 5.41 -5.50 -0.91
C ASN A 109 4.42 -6.31 -1.75
N ALA A 110 4.24 -5.94 -3.03
CA ALA A 110 3.38 -6.67 -3.96
C ALA A 110 3.85 -8.13 -4.19
N LYS A 111 5.16 -8.35 -4.28
CA LYS A 111 5.75 -9.69 -4.40
C LYS A 111 5.43 -10.56 -3.17
N LEU A 112 5.51 -10.01 -1.97
CA LEU A 112 5.19 -10.74 -0.75
C LEU A 112 3.69 -11.04 -0.63
N THR A 113 2.83 -10.08 -0.97
CA THR A 113 1.37 -10.31 -1.05
C THR A 113 1.04 -11.44 -2.01
N LYS A 114 1.63 -11.43 -3.21
CA LYS A 114 1.47 -12.50 -4.20
C LYS A 114 1.95 -13.84 -3.65
N ARG A 115 3.15 -13.87 -3.05
CA ARG A 115 3.75 -15.08 -2.46
C ARG A 115 2.88 -15.68 -1.35
N MET A 116 2.23 -14.85 -0.52
CA MET A 116 1.30 -15.31 0.51
C MET A 116 0.04 -15.94 -0.08
N ASN A 117 -0.53 -15.32 -1.11
CA ASN A 117 -1.75 -15.80 -1.78
C ASN A 117 -1.52 -17.05 -2.62
N GLU A 118 -0.31 -17.24 -3.16
CA GLU A 118 0.04 -18.39 -3.99
C GLU A 118 0.59 -19.59 -3.20
N TYR A 119 0.85 -19.42 -1.91
CA TYR A 119 1.31 -20.53 -1.07
C TYR A 119 0.24 -21.62 -1.02
N LYS A 120 0.66 -22.85 -1.31
CA LYS A 120 -0.16 -24.06 -1.21
C LYS A 120 0.39 -24.92 -0.09
N GLU A 121 -0.51 -25.42 0.74
CA GLU A 121 -0.14 -26.32 1.84
C GLU A 121 0.70 -27.50 1.32
N GLY A 122 1.80 -27.77 2.01
CA GLY A 122 2.76 -28.80 1.69
C GLY A 122 3.11 -29.63 2.91
N THR A 123 4.27 -30.29 2.90
CA THR A 123 4.79 -30.96 4.08
C THR A 123 5.04 -29.96 5.21
N LYS A 124 5.06 -30.45 6.47
CA LYS A 124 5.39 -29.62 7.63
C LYS A 124 6.71 -28.87 7.47
N GLU A 125 7.74 -29.53 6.94
CA GLU A 125 9.05 -28.92 6.66
C GLU A 125 8.94 -27.73 5.68
N LYS A 126 8.25 -27.92 4.55
CA LYS A 126 8.02 -26.84 3.56
C LYS A 126 7.26 -25.67 4.16
N TRP A 127 6.36 -25.94 5.12
CA TRP A 127 5.64 -24.90 5.82
C TRP A 127 6.53 -24.09 6.77
N GLU A 128 7.37 -24.75 7.56
CA GLU A 128 8.31 -24.06 8.45
C GLU A 128 9.35 -23.23 7.67
N ASP A 129 9.86 -23.76 6.55
CA ASP A 129 10.77 -23.04 5.65
C ASP A 129 10.10 -21.80 5.03
N PHE A 130 8.84 -21.96 4.61
CA PHE A 130 8.05 -20.85 4.09
C PHE A 130 7.86 -19.77 5.14
N LYS A 131 7.39 -20.12 6.35
CA LYS A 131 7.21 -19.16 7.45
C LYS A 131 8.51 -18.42 7.76
N THR A 132 9.62 -19.14 7.88
CA THR A 132 10.93 -18.56 8.21
C THR A 132 11.39 -17.54 7.16
N SER A 133 11.38 -17.95 5.89
CA SER A 133 11.83 -17.08 4.80
C SER A 133 10.87 -15.92 4.55
N PHE A 134 9.56 -16.13 4.67
CA PHE A 134 8.56 -15.06 4.52
C PHE A 134 8.70 -14.00 5.61
N ASN A 135 8.81 -14.40 6.88
CA ASN A 135 9.02 -13.49 8.00
C ASN A 135 10.30 -12.67 7.84
N LYS A 136 11.39 -13.30 7.39
CA LYS A 136 12.65 -12.59 7.12
C LYS A 136 12.47 -11.52 6.04
N ASP A 137 11.88 -11.89 4.90
CA ASP A 137 11.68 -10.95 3.79
C ASP A 137 10.78 -9.77 4.19
N LEU A 138 9.72 -10.05 4.96
CA LEU A 138 8.81 -9.04 5.46
C LEU A 138 9.48 -8.10 6.50
N ALA A 139 10.33 -8.63 7.37
CA ALA A 139 11.10 -7.84 8.31
C ALA A 139 12.14 -6.94 7.59
N ASP A 140 12.80 -7.48 6.57
CA ASP A 140 13.77 -6.74 5.75
C ASP A 140 13.08 -5.62 4.94
N LEU A 141 11.87 -5.87 4.42
CA LEU A 141 11.01 -4.84 3.82
C LEU A 141 10.66 -3.74 4.83
N GLY A 142 10.19 -4.12 6.03
CA GLY A 142 9.85 -3.17 7.09
C GLY A 142 11.01 -2.27 7.48
N LYS A 143 12.22 -2.83 7.62
CA LYS A 143 13.44 -2.04 7.86
C LYS A 143 13.75 -1.07 6.73
N SER A 144 13.57 -1.50 5.48
CA SER A 144 13.84 -0.67 4.30
C SER A 144 12.86 0.51 4.21
N ILE A 145 11.58 0.30 4.54
CA ILE A 145 10.57 1.36 4.66
C ILE A 145 10.98 2.37 5.73
N THR A 146 11.33 1.90 6.94
CA THR A 146 11.76 2.78 8.04
C THR A 146 13.02 3.57 7.69
N ALA A 147 14.01 2.93 7.08
CA ALA A 147 15.25 3.59 6.69
C ALA A 147 15.02 4.70 5.64
N LEU A 148 14.09 4.50 4.71
CA LEU A 148 13.72 5.54 3.74
C LEU A 148 12.96 6.68 4.42
N ALA A 149 12.03 6.35 5.33
CA ALA A 149 11.29 7.34 6.11
C ALA A 149 12.22 8.26 6.90
N GLU A 150 13.20 7.71 7.61
CA GLU A 150 14.19 8.47 8.37
C GLU A 150 15.05 9.37 7.48
N LYS A 151 15.45 8.89 6.30
CA LYS A 151 16.24 9.69 5.33
C LYS A 151 15.45 10.86 4.76
N ASN A 152 14.13 10.73 4.65
CA ASN A 152 13.26 11.80 4.20
C ASN A 152 12.97 12.85 5.30
N MET A 153 13.03 12.44 6.58
CA MET A 153 12.78 13.32 7.74
C MET A 153 14.01 14.10 8.22
N LYS A 154 15.23 13.67 7.86
CA LYS A 154 16.48 14.39 8.16
C LYS A 154 16.72 15.50 7.13
N LYS A 155 15.98 16.61 7.26
CA LYS A 155 16.27 17.89 6.60
C LYS A 155 17.15 18.76 7.48
#